data_AF-A0A1G3IN06-F1
#
_entry.id   AF-A0A1G3IN06-F1
#
_cell.length_a   1.000
_cell.length_b   1.000
_cell.length_c   1.000
_cell.angle_alpha   90.00
_cell.angle_beta   90.00
_cell.angle_gamma   90.00
#
_symmetry.space_group_name_H-M   'P 1'
#
loop_
_entity.id
_entity.type
_entity.pdbx_description
1 polymer ?
#
loop_
_entity_poly.entity_id
_entity_poly.type
_entity_poly.pdbx_seq_one_letter_code
_entity_poly.pdbx_strand_id
1 'polypeptide(L)'
;MNISLTPELARIVEKKVKSGLYASASEVVREALRLLAHMDDARRRRIDELNRRIDRGLAELDRGEGIPGATSHRRARRKLRATAARA
;
A
#
# COMPACT_ATOMS: atom_id res chain seq x y z
N MET A 1 -15.16 8.09 -25.07
CA MET A 1 -13.72 7.74 -25.08
C MET A 1 -13.62 6.28 -25.48
N ASN A 2 -12.76 5.94 -26.45
CA ASN A 2 -12.52 4.56 -26.85
C ASN A 2 -11.16 4.10 -26.28
N ILE A 3 -11.10 2.91 -25.71
CA ILE A 3 -9.90 2.36 -25.07
C ILE A 3 -9.67 0.95 -25.59
N SER A 4 -8.44 0.69 -26.01
CA SER A 4 -8.04 -0.63 -26.50
C SER A 4 -7.65 -1.51 -25.31
N LEU A 5 -8.20 -2.72 -25.27
CA LEU A 5 -7.83 -3.75 -24.30
C LEU A 5 -7.00 -4.82 -24.99
N THR A 6 -6.08 -5.43 -24.23
CA THR A 6 -5.47 -6.68 -24.69
C THR A 6 -6.55 -7.77 -24.78
N PRO A 7 -6.38 -8.80 -25.63
CA PRO A 7 -7.35 -9.89 -25.74
C PRO A 7 -7.62 -10.62 -24.41
N GLU A 8 -6.66 -10.63 -23.50
CA GLU A 8 -6.83 -11.18 -22.16
C GLU A 8 -7.75 -10.32 -21.29
N LEU A 9 -7.52 -9.01 -21.23
CA LEU A 9 -8.36 -8.09 -20.45
C LEU A 9 -9.79 -8.03 -21.01
N ALA A 10 -9.95 -8.08 -22.33
CA ALA A 10 -11.27 -8.15 -22.96
C ALA A 10 -12.05 -9.40 -22.51
N ARG A 11 -11.40 -10.57 -22.49
CA ARG A 11 -12.01 -11.82 -22.00
C ARG A 11 -12.43 -11.74 -20.53
N ILE A 12 -11.62 -11.10 -19.69
CA ILE A 12 -11.96 -10.90 -18.27
C ILE A 12 -13.22 -10.02 -18.14
N VAL A 13 -13.26 -8.89 -18.85
CA VAL A 13 -14.41 -7.98 -18.84
C VAL A 13 -15.66 -8.69 -19.35
N GLU A 14 -15.55 -9.42 -20.46
CA GLU A 14 -16.66 -10.16 -21.04
C GLU A 14 -17.20 -11.23 -20.07
N LYS A 15 -16.32 -11.99 -19.39
CA LYS A 15 -16.71 -12.97 -18.38
C LYS A 15 -17.46 -12.32 -17.21
N LYS A 16 -17.04 -11.13 -16.76
CA LYS A 16 -17.69 -10.38 -15.67
C LYS A 16 -19.07 -9.86 -16.07
N VAL A 17 -19.26 -9.42 -17.32
CA VAL A 17 -20.57 -9.02 -17.83
C VAL A 17 -21.48 -10.26 -17.98
N LYS A 18 -20.96 -11.34 -18.59
CA LYS A 18 -21.69 -12.60 -18.77
C LYS A 18 -22.14 -13.25 -17.45
N SER A 19 -21.48 -12.96 -16.33
CA SER A 19 -21.92 -13.45 -15.03
C SER A 19 -23.17 -12.74 -14.49
N GLY A 20 -23.65 -11.69 -15.16
CA GLY A 20 -24.81 -10.90 -14.74
C GLY A 20 -24.55 -9.95 -13.56
N LEU A 21 -23.31 -9.89 -13.06
CA LEU A 21 -22.93 -9.00 -11.95
C LEU A 21 -22.73 -7.55 -12.38
N TYR A 22 -22.54 -7.32 -13.69
CA TYR A 22 -22.31 -6.00 -14.27
C TYR A 22 -23.14 -5.88 -15.54
N ALA A 23 -23.77 -4.72 -15.75
CA ALA A 23 -24.63 -4.46 -16.90
C ALA A 23 -23.84 -4.13 -18.17
N SER A 24 -22.58 -3.70 -18.04
CA SER A 24 -21.75 -3.32 -19.21
C SER A 24 -20.25 -3.42 -18.95
N ALA A 25 -19.48 -3.50 -20.03
CA ALA A 25 -18.02 -3.40 -19.99
C ALA A 25 -17.55 -2.10 -19.32
N SER A 26 -18.22 -0.98 -19.60
CA SER A 26 -17.88 0.32 -18.99
C SER A 26 -18.06 0.32 -17.49
N GLU A 27 -19.01 -0.45 -16.95
CA GLU A 27 -19.21 -0.58 -15.51
C GLU A 27 -18.07 -1.36 -14.85
N VAL A 28 -17.66 -2.49 -15.45
CA VAL A 28 -16.51 -3.27 -14.99
C VAL A 28 -15.25 -2.40 -14.96
N VAL A 29 -15.01 -1.62 -16.01
CA VAL A 29 -13.83 -0.75 -16.10
C VAL A 29 -13.90 0.37 -15.06
N ARG A 30 -15.07 1.00 -14.85
CA ARG A 30 -15.22 2.04 -13.81
C ARG A 30 -14.92 1.50 -12.42
N GLU A 31 -15.40 0.30 -12.10
CA GLU A 31 -15.14 -0.31 -10.79
C GLU A 31 -13.66 -0.67 -10.62
N ALA A 32 -13.04 -1.24 -11.66
CA ALA A 32 -11.60 -1.53 -11.64
C ALA A 32 -10.76 -0.25 -11.44
N LEU A 33 -11.11 0.85 -12.12
CA LEU A 33 -10.43 2.13 -11.97
C LEU A 33 -10.65 2.75 -10.59
N ARG A 34 -11.85 2.59 -10.01
CA ARG A 34 -12.12 3.03 -8.64
C ARG A 34 -11.24 2.29 -7.63
N LEU A 35 -11.13 0.97 -7.74
CA LEU A 35 -10.23 0.16 -6.92
C LEU A 35 -8.76 0.57 -7.10
N LEU A 36 -8.32 0.78 -8.34
CA LEU A 36 -6.97 1.25 -8.64
C LEU A 36 -6.69 2.61 -7.97
N ALA A 37 -7.61 3.57 -8.10
CA ALA A 37 -7.47 4.88 -7.48
C ALA A 37 -7.38 4.78 -5.95
N HIS A 38 -8.18 3.92 -5.32
CA HIS A 38 -8.10 3.68 -3.87
C HIS A 38 -6.75 3.08 -3.45
N MET A 39 -6.23 2.12 -4.22
CA MET A 39 -4.91 1.53 -3.96
C MET A 39 -3.78 2.56 -4.11
N ASP A 40 -3.85 3.39 -5.14
CA ASP A 40 -2.85 4.43 -5.39
C ASP A 40 -2.87 5.50 -4.29
N ASP A 41 -4.05 5.91 -3.83
CA ASP A 41 -4.20 6.85 -2.72
C ASP A 41 -3.68 6.24 -1.40
N ALA A 42 -4.01 4.99 -1.10
CA ALA A 42 -3.48 4.30 0.08
C ALA A 42 -1.94 4.19 0.03
N ARG A 43 -1.38 3.89 -1.15
CA ARG A 43 0.08 3.86 -1.36
C ARG A 43 0.70 5.23 -1.13
N ARG A 44 0.12 6.30 -1.68
CA ARG A 44 0.61 7.68 -1.50
C ARG A 44 0.63 8.06 -0.03
N ARG A 45 -0.47 7.86 0.70
CA ARG A 45 -0.55 8.15 2.14
C ARG A 45 0.52 7.40 2.94
N ARG A 46 0.76 6.12 2.61
CA ARG A 46 1.79 5.32 3.28
C ARG A 46 3.21 5.84 3.03
N ILE A 47 3.50 6.30 1.81
CA ILE A 47 4.78 6.91 1.47
C ILE A 47 4.94 8.24 2.20
N ASP A 48 3.90 9.09 2.20
CA ASP A 48 3.93 10.38 2.89
C ASP A 48 4.15 10.21 4.40
N GLU A 49 3.48 9.24 5.03
CA GLU A 49 3.70 8.93 6.43
C GLU A 49 5.13 8.45 6.70
N LEU A 50 5.65 7.57 5.85
CA LEU A 50 7.03 7.08 5.98
C LEU A 50 8.04 8.23 5.86
N ASN A 51 7.87 9.10 4.86
CA ASN A 51 8.72 10.27 4.66
C ASN A 51 8.68 11.19 5.88
N ARG A 52 7.49 11.52 6.40
CA ARG A 52 7.36 12.33 7.63
C ARG A 52 8.07 11.70 8.83
N ARG A 53 8.04 10.37 8.95
CA ARG A 53 8.74 9.65 10.04
C ARG A 53 10.26 9.70 9.85
N ILE A 54 10.74 9.60 8.62
CA ILE A 54 12.16 9.74 8.29
C ILE A 54 12.62 11.17 8.60
N ASP A 55 11.90 12.18 8.10
CA ASP A 55 12.23 13.59 8.33
C ASP A 55 12.31 13.93 9.82
N ARG A 56 11.36 13.42 10.61
CA ARG A 56 11.40 13.55 12.07
C ARG A 56 12.64 12.90 12.67
N GLY A 57 12.95 11.67 12.27
CA GLY A 57 14.12 10.94 12.76
C GLY A 57 15.43 11.63 12.39
N LEU A 58 15.53 12.20 11.18
CA LEU A 58 16.68 12.99 10.77
C LEU A 58 16.82 14.25 11.63
N ALA A 59 15.72 14.98 11.86
CA ALA A 59 15.75 16.16 12.73
C ALA A 59 16.13 15.83 14.19
N GLU A 60 15.71 14.67 14.72
CA GLU A 60 16.14 14.17 16.03
C GLU A 60 17.66 13.87 16.05
N LEU A 61 18.19 13.27 14.98
CA LEU A 61 19.62 13.01 14.84
C LEU A 61 20.43 14.31 14.77
N ASP A 62 19.96 15.30 14.02
CA ASP A 62 20.62 16.62 13.91
C ASP A 62 20.68 17.34 15.27
N ARG A 63 19.70 17.12 16.15
CA ARG A 63 19.70 17.62 17.53
C ARG A 63 20.54 16.78 18.50
N GLY A 64 21.17 15.71 18.03
CA GLY A 64 21.97 14.80 18.86
C GLY A 64 21.13 13.85 19.73
N GLU A 65 19.83 13.68 19.46
CA GLU A 65 18.91 12.81 20.22
C GLU A 65 19.01 11.33 19.79
N GLY A 66 19.94 11.02 18.87
CA GLY A 66 20.21 9.67 18.41
C GLY A 66 20.72 8.73 19.51
N ILE A 67 20.53 7.42 19.28
CA ILE A 67 21.12 6.38 20.12
C ILE A 67 22.13 5.55 19.33
N PRO A 68 23.18 4.99 19.97
CA PRO A 68 24.09 4.07 19.29
C PRO A 68 23.35 2.89 18.66
N GLY A 69 23.76 2.49 17.46
CA GLY A 69 23.13 1.41 16.70
C GLY A 69 23.00 0.11 17.50
N ALA A 70 24.03 -0.29 18.24
CA ALA A 70 23.99 -1.49 19.11
C ALA A 70 22.86 -1.43 20.16
N THR A 71 22.57 -0.24 20.69
CA THR A 71 21.46 -0.02 21.64
C THR A 71 20.10 -0.13 20.95
N SER A 72 19.96 0.39 19.72
CA SER A 72 18.75 0.22 18.91
C SER A 72 18.44 -1.25 18.64
N HIS A 73 19.42 -2.02 18.16
CA HIS A 73 19.27 -3.46 17.88
C HIS A 73 18.87 -4.26 19.12
N ARG A 74 19.48 -3.98 20.27
CA ARG A 74 19.13 -4.63 21.55
C ARG A 74 17.68 -4.35 21.95
N ARG A 75 17.23 -3.09 21.81
CA ARG A 75 15.82 -2.69 22.10
C ARG A 75 14.85 -3.41 21.17
N ALA A 76 15.15 -3.48 19.86
CA ALA A 76 14.32 -4.17 18.87
C ALA A 76 14.21 -5.67 19.17
N ARG A 77 15.34 -6.36 19.41
CA ARG A 77 15.36 -7.79 19.77
C ARG A 77 14.57 -8.08 21.04
N ARG A 78 14.66 -7.21 22.06
CA ARG A 78 13.89 -7.36 23.30
C ARG A 78 12.39 -7.25 23.06
N LYS A 79 11.94 -6.28 22.24
CA LYS A 79 10.53 -6.16 21.87
C LYS A 79 10.01 -7.41 21.16
N LEU A 80 10.74 -7.90 20.15
CA LEU A 80 10.35 -9.10 19.40
C LEU A 80 10.20 -10.33 20.32
N ARG A 81 11.15 -10.54 21.25
CA ARG A 81 11.07 -11.63 22.24
C ARG A 81 9.88 -11.49 23.19
N ALA A 82 9.58 -10.26 23.63
CA ALA A 82 8.45 -10.01 24.53
C ALA A 82 7.09 -10.23 23.84
N THR A 83 6.98 -9.93 22.54
CA THR A 83 5.76 -10.23 21.76
C THR A 83 5.60 -11.73 21.54
N ALA A 84 6.70 -12.44 21.24
CA ALA A 84 6.67 -13.89 21.04
C ALA A 84 6.35 -14.67 22.33
N ALA A 85 6.71 -14.16 23.50
CA ALA A 85 6.38 -14.78 24.79
C ALA A 85 4.94 -14.53 25.27
N ARG A 86 4.18 -13.68 24.55
CA ARG A 86 2.76 -13.37 24.84
C ARG A 86 1.79 -14.10 23.91
N ALA A 87 2.31 -14.75 22.87
CA ALA A 87 1.56 -15.57 21.92
C ALA A 87 1.66 -17.05 22.35
#